data_AF-A0A7K0SQD7-F1
#
_entry.id   AF-A0A7K0SQD7-F1
#
_cell.length_a   1.000
_cell.length_b   1.000
_cell.length_c   1.000
_cell.angle_alpha   90.00
_cell.angle_beta   90.00
_cell.angle_gamma   90.00
#
_symmetry.space_group_name_H-M   'P 1'
#
loop_
_entity.id
_entity.type
_entity.pdbx_description
1 polymer ?
#
loop_
_entity_poly.entity_id
_entity_poly.type
_entity_poly.pdbx_seq_one_letter_code
_entity_poly.pdbx_strand_id
1 'polypeptide(L)'
;MSLSFYVHIPYCIKRCGYCDFNTYTPSELRSGDLSADISGVSEGYIDRVLKEIDQARSEVNGAIVPTIFFGGGTPTLLEAHDLNRVISKIKSEFEVSKDCEITIEANP
;
A
#
# COMPACT_ATOMS: atom_id res chain seq x y z
N MET A 1 9.48 -21.40 -3.95
CA MET A 1 9.25 -20.74 -2.64
C MET A 1 8.04 -19.84 -2.79
N SER A 2 7.24 -19.61 -1.74
CA SER A 2 6.08 -18.71 -1.81
C SER A 2 6.41 -17.39 -1.12
N LEU A 3 6.06 -16.27 -1.74
CA LEU A 3 6.18 -14.92 -1.16
C LEU A 3 4.81 -14.26 -1.22
N SER A 4 4.39 -13.63 -0.13
CA SER A 4 3.10 -12.94 -0.05
C SER A 4 3.33 -11.47 0.26
N PHE A 5 2.55 -10.59 -0.37
CA PHE A 5 2.68 -9.15 -0.19
C PHE A 5 1.63 -8.64 0.80
N TYR A 6 2.08 -8.00 1.87
CA TYR A 6 1.27 -7.11 2.70
C TYR A 6 1.73 -5.68 2.41
N VAL A 7 0.85 -4.86 1.84
CA VAL A 7 1.12 -3.45 1.53
C VAL A 7 0.40 -2.61 2.57
N HIS A 8 1.18 -2.02 3.47
CA HIS A 8 0.65 -1.16 4.52
C HIS A 8 0.28 0.21 3.93
N ILE A 9 -0.96 0.67 4.09
CA ILE A 9 -1.38 2.02 3.73
C ILE A 9 -1.65 2.78 5.01
N PRO A 10 -0.77 3.71 5.42
CA PRO A 10 -0.80 4.24 6.77
C PRO A 10 -1.72 5.47 6.90
N TYR A 11 -2.75 5.62 6.06
CA TYR A 11 -3.56 6.84 6.00
C TYR A 11 -4.99 6.62 6.49
N CYS A 12 -5.49 7.56 7.31
CA CYS A 12 -6.88 7.61 7.75
C CYS A 12 -7.39 9.05 7.65
N ILE A 13 -8.66 9.27 7.32
CA ILE A 13 -9.27 10.61 7.39
C ILE A 13 -9.24 11.14 8.83
N LYS A 14 -9.49 10.24 9.80
CA LYS A 14 -9.48 10.54 11.24
C LYS A 14 -8.94 9.35 12.03
N ARG A 15 -8.34 9.62 13.19
CA ARG A 15 -7.95 8.58 14.14
C ARG A 15 -9.14 8.23 15.03
N CYS A 16 -9.60 6.98 14.98
CA CYS A 16 -10.61 6.50 15.93
C CYS A 16 -10.00 6.44 17.34
N GLY A 17 -10.78 6.75 18.38
CA GLY A 17 -10.26 6.78 19.77
C GLY A 17 -9.77 5.43 20.31
N TYR A 18 -10.10 4.34 19.63
CA TYR A 18 -9.63 2.98 19.92
C TYR A 18 -8.51 2.50 19.00
N CYS A 19 -8.11 3.29 18.00
CA CYS A 19 -7.18 2.86 16.96
C CYS A 19 -5.73 2.92 17.46
N ASP A 20 -5.09 1.75 17.54
CA ASP A 20 -3.67 1.60 17.86
C ASP A 20 -2.83 1.13 16.64
N PHE A 21 -3.42 1.22 15.44
CA PHE A 21 -2.69 0.96 14.20
C PHE A 21 -1.74 2.13 13.86
N ASN A 22 -0.62 1.78 13.23
CA ASN A 22 0.34 2.76 12.70
C ASN A 22 -0.29 3.51 11.53
N THR A 23 -1.00 4.58 11.86
CA THR A 23 -1.78 5.38 10.92
C THR A 23 -1.49 6.84 11.12
N TYR A 24 -1.75 7.63 10.10
CA TYR A 24 -1.56 9.07 10.09
C TYR A 24 -2.77 9.72 9.44
N THR A 25 -3.22 10.79 10.07
CA THR A 25 -4.25 11.68 9.57
C THR A 25 -3.61 12.82 8.79
N PRO A 26 -4.35 13.49 7.89
CA PRO A 26 -3.87 14.71 7.25
C PRO A 26 -3.33 15.74 8.25
N SER A 27 -3.91 15.81 9.46
CA SER A 27 -3.42 16.67 10.56
C SER A 27 -2.04 16.33 11.09
N GLU A 28 -1.70 15.05 11.18
CA GLU A 28 -0.41 14.58 11.73
C GLU A 28 0.71 14.69 10.69
N LEU A 29 0.35 14.67 9.39
CA LEU A 29 1.29 14.77 8.27
C LEU A 29 1.64 16.21 7.89
N ARG A 30 1.01 17.23 8.49
CA ARG A 30 1.23 18.64 8.16
C ARG A 30 2.63 19.09 8.57
N SER A 31 3.56 19.06 7.61
CA SER A 31 4.75 19.90 7.59
C SER A 31 4.56 21.00 6.53
N GLY A 32 4.03 22.15 6.93
CA GLY A 32 4.27 23.43 6.24
C GLY A 32 3.37 23.88 5.08
N ASP A 33 2.47 23.08 4.51
CA ASP A 33 1.52 23.57 3.50
C ASP A 33 0.08 23.10 3.81
N LEU A 34 -0.84 24.06 3.88
CA LEU A 34 -2.22 23.90 4.37
C LEU A 34 -3.16 23.19 3.38
N SER A 35 -2.63 22.68 2.26
CA SER A 35 -3.42 22.24 1.10
C SER A 35 -3.25 20.76 0.70
N ALA A 36 -2.40 19.98 1.38
CA ALA A 36 -2.17 18.58 0.99
C ALA A 36 -3.35 17.68 1.38
N ASP A 37 -4.24 17.47 0.41
CA ASP A 37 -5.19 16.35 0.38
C ASP A 37 -4.44 15.01 0.45
N ILE A 38 -5.09 13.96 0.97
CA ILE A 38 -4.49 12.61 1.13
C ILE A 38 -3.88 12.13 -0.19
N SER A 39 -4.50 12.50 -1.31
CA SER A 39 -4.07 12.24 -2.68
C SER A 39 -2.64 12.71 -3.00
N GLY A 40 -2.22 13.89 -2.52
CA GLY A 40 -0.88 14.42 -2.80
C GLY A 40 0.21 13.77 -1.93
N VAL A 41 -0.13 13.38 -0.70
CA VAL A 41 0.81 12.68 0.20
C VAL A 41 0.94 11.21 -0.19
N SER A 42 -0.14 10.60 -0.71
CA SER A 42 -0.13 9.22 -1.15
C SER A 42 0.78 8.97 -2.33
N GLU A 43 0.87 9.88 -3.30
CA GLU A 43 1.68 9.66 -4.51
C GLU A 43 3.17 9.44 -4.16
N GLY A 44 3.73 10.29 -3.30
CA GLY A 44 5.11 10.16 -2.84
C GLY A 44 5.36 8.90 -2.01
N TYR A 45 4.35 8.39 -1.29
CA TYR A 45 4.42 7.14 -0.55
C TYR A 45 4.39 5.93 -1.48
N ILE A 46 3.49 5.92 -2.46
CA ILE A 46 3.38 4.85 -3.45
C ILE A 46 4.68 4.72 -4.23
N ASP A 47 5.31 5.83 -4.63
CA ASP A 47 6.64 5.80 -5.26
C ASP A 47 7.71 5.10 -4.42
N ARG A 48 7.63 5.20 -3.08
CA ARG A 48 8.55 4.49 -2.17
C ARG A 48 8.21 3.01 -2.08
N VAL A 49 6.93 2.66 -2.02
CA VAL A 49 6.47 1.26 -2.07
C VAL A 49 6.94 0.57 -3.36
N LEU A 50 6.83 1.24 -4.52
CA LEU A 50 7.31 0.69 -5.80
C LEU A 50 8.82 0.40 -5.78
N LYS A 51 9.62 1.27 -5.16
CA LYS A 51 11.07 1.07 -4.99
C LYS A 51 11.40 -0.05 -4.00
N GLU A 52 10.57 -0.25 -2.98
CA GLU A 52 10.73 -1.36 -2.04
C GLU A 52 10.44 -2.71 -2.71
N ILE A 53 9.43 -2.77 -3.58
CA ILE A 53 9.12 -3.97 -4.39
C ILE A 53 10.31 -4.32 -5.30
N ASP A 54 10.98 -3.33 -5.89
CA ASP A 54 12.21 -3.53 -6.66
C ASP A 54 13.34 -4.16 -5.83
N GLN A 55 13.49 -3.71 -4.58
CA GLN A 55 14.52 -4.24 -3.68
C GLN A 55 14.18 -5.67 -3.25
N ALA A 56 12.92 -5.95 -2.91
CA ALA A 56 12.47 -7.28 -2.51
C ALA A 56 12.77 -8.35 -3.58
N ARG A 57 12.69 -7.99 -4.88
CA ARG A 57 13.02 -8.92 -5.97
C ARG A 57 14.45 -9.45 -5.87
N SER A 58 15.39 -8.60 -5.45
CA SER A 58 16.80 -8.99 -5.33
C SER A 58 17.06 -9.98 -4.20
N GLU A 59 16.18 -10.01 -3.20
CA GLU A 59 16.32 -10.88 -2.01
C GLU A 59 15.57 -12.21 -2.17
N VAL A 60 14.49 -12.24 -2.95
CA VAL A 60 13.58 -13.38 -3.03
C VAL A 60 13.38 -13.86 -4.48
N ASN A 61 14.40 -14.52 -5.04
CA ASN A 61 14.39 -14.97 -6.43
C ASN A 61 13.50 -16.22 -6.64
N GLY A 62 12.73 -16.24 -7.74
CA GLY A 62 11.89 -17.39 -8.14
C GLY A 62 10.71 -17.68 -7.20
N ALA A 63 10.27 -16.69 -6.42
CA ALA A 63 9.08 -16.82 -5.60
C ALA A 63 7.80 -16.64 -6.43
N ILE A 64 6.79 -17.47 -6.13
CA ILE A 64 5.44 -17.32 -6.68
C ILE A 64 4.58 -16.58 -5.64
N VAL A 65 3.78 -15.62 -6.10
CA VAL A 65 2.91 -14.79 -5.27
C VAL A 65 1.46 -15.29 -5.28
N PRO A 66 0.98 -15.92 -4.20
CA PRO A 66 -0.40 -16.39 -4.12
C PRO A 66 -1.37 -15.36 -3.51
N THR A 67 -0.87 -14.30 -2.87
CA THR A 67 -1.72 -13.26 -2.26
C THR A 67 -1.06 -11.89 -2.22
N ILE A 68 -1.88 -10.86 -2.42
CA ILE A 68 -1.56 -9.44 -2.24
C ILE A 68 -2.64 -8.84 -1.33
N PHE A 69 -2.25 -8.36 -0.15
CA PHE A 69 -3.15 -7.79 0.84
C PHE A 69 -2.82 -6.31 1.07
N PHE A 70 -3.81 -5.44 0.95
CA PHE A 70 -3.71 -4.03 1.30
C PHE A 70 -4.40 -3.78 2.64
N GLY A 71 -3.67 -3.29 3.64
CA GLY A 71 -4.21 -3.06 4.98
C GLY A 71 -3.56 -1.90 5.71
N GLY A 72 -3.91 -1.68 6.98
CA GLY A 72 -3.29 -0.67 7.84
C GLY A 72 -4.28 0.38 8.29
N GLY A 73 -4.20 1.57 7.70
CA GLY A 73 -5.20 2.62 7.89
C GLY A 73 -6.45 2.35 7.09
N THR A 74 -6.68 3.13 6.04
CA THR A 74 -7.80 2.95 5.14
C THR A 74 -7.27 2.92 3.70
N PRO A 75 -6.82 1.74 3.22
CA PRO A 75 -6.32 1.57 1.85
C PRO A 75 -7.28 2.09 0.76
N THR A 76 -8.58 2.03 1.01
CA THR A 76 -9.64 2.55 0.13
C THR A 76 -9.71 4.08 0.03
N LEU A 77 -8.89 4.82 0.77
CA LEU A 77 -8.68 6.26 0.54
C LEU A 77 -7.73 6.54 -0.62
N LEU A 78 -6.96 5.55 -1.07
CA LEU A 78 -6.12 5.71 -2.24
C LEU A 78 -6.97 5.73 -3.51
N GLU A 79 -6.52 6.54 -4.46
CA GLU A 79 -7.07 6.50 -5.79
C GLU A 79 -6.84 5.13 -6.44
N ALA A 80 -7.81 4.65 -7.23
CA ALA A 80 -7.73 3.33 -7.86
C ALA A 80 -6.49 3.18 -8.76
N HIS A 81 -6.00 4.28 -9.35
CA HIS A 81 -4.80 4.27 -10.17
C HIS A 81 -3.54 3.93 -9.35
N ASP A 82 -3.44 4.39 -8.10
CA ASP A 82 -2.30 4.10 -7.22
C ASP A 82 -2.28 2.64 -6.76
N LEU A 83 -3.45 2.09 -6.40
CA LEU A 83 -3.59 0.65 -6.13
C LEU A 83 -3.14 -0.18 -7.33
N ASN A 84 -3.57 0.21 -8.53
CA ASN A 84 -3.18 -0.48 -9.76
C ASN A 84 -1.68 -0.38 -10.05
N ARG A 85 -1.02 0.75 -9.73
CA ARG A 85 0.44 0.90 -9.88
C ARG A 85 1.18 -0.15 -9.03
N VAL A 86 0.78 -0.35 -7.78
CA VAL A 86 1.37 -1.34 -6.89
C VAL A 86 1.14 -2.77 -7.40
N ILE A 87 -0.10 -3.12 -7.74
CA ILE A 87 -0.42 -4.47 -8.26
C ILE A 87 0.34 -4.76 -9.55
N SER A 88 0.40 -3.78 -10.46
CA SER A 88 1.11 -3.91 -11.74
C SER A 88 2.60 -4.11 -11.53
N LYS A 89 3.20 -3.40 -10.57
CA LYS A 89 4.62 -3.55 -10.22
C LYS A 89 4.92 -4.93 -9.64
N ILE A 90 4.09 -5.43 -8.72
CA ILE A 90 4.25 -6.80 -8.20
C ILE A 90 4.17 -7.83 -9.35
N LYS A 91 3.19 -7.68 -10.25
CA LYS A 91 3.03 -8.55 -11.43
C LYS A 91 4.17 -8.45 -12.45
N SER A 92 4.88 -7.32 -12.53
CA SER A 92 6.03 -7.17 -13.43
C SER A 92 7.33 -7.72 -12.85
N GLU A 93 7.47 -7.69 -11.52
CA GLU A 93 8.68 -8.13 -10.83
C GLU A 93 8.64 -9.61 -10.40
N PHE A 94 7.45 -10.18 -10.18
CA PHE A 94 7.26 -11.53 -9.64
C PHE A 94 6.30 -12.38 -10.47
N GLU A 95 6.46 -13.70 -10.39
CA GLU A 95 5.45 -14.63 -10.90
C GLU A 95 4.25 -14.65 -9.94
N VAL A 96 3.06 -14.32 -10.45
CA VAL A 96 1.82 -14.29 -9.66
C VAL A 96 1.00 -15.53 -9.99
N SER A 97 0.49 -16.19 -8.95
CA SER A 97 -0.40 -17.35 -9.10
C SER A 97 -1.63 -17.00 -9.94
N LYS A 98 -2.11 -17.96 -10.74
CA LYS A 98 -3.35 -17.80 -11.52
C LYS A 98 -4.56 -17.52 -10.65
N ASP A 99 -4.57 -18.11 -9.46
CA ASP A 99 -5.63 -17.97 -8.45
C ASP A 99 -5.20 -17.01 -7.32
N CYS A 100 -4.37 -16.02 -7.63
CA CYS A 100 -3.87 -15.06 -6.65
C CYS A 100 -5.04 -14.30 -6.00
N GLU A 101 -5.10 -14.35 -4.68
CA GLU A 101 -6.05 -13.56 -3.90
C GLU A 101 -5.55 -12.11 -3.80
N ILE A 102 -6.40 -11.15 -4.14
CA ILE A 102 -6.12 -9.72 -3.92
C ILE A 102 -7.18 -9.16 -2.99
N THR A 103 -6.76 -8.79 -1.78
CA THR A 103 -7.64 -8.35 -0.70
C THR A 103 -7.31 -6.91 -0.30
N ILE A 104 -8.33 -6.12 0.02
CA ILE A 104 -8.18 -4.74 0.48
C ILE A 104 -9.09 -4.47 1.69
N GLU A 105 -8.52 -3.86 2.72
CA GLU A 105 -9.28 -3.34 3.85
C GLU A 105 -10.03 -2.05 3.46
N ALA A 106 -11.28 -1.97 3.89
CA ALA A 106 -12.14 -0.82 3.65
C ALA A 106 -12.78 -0.35 4.94
N ASN A 107 -12.86 0.97 5.12
CA ASN A 107 -13.66 1.59 6.17
C ASN A 107 -14.82 2.34 5.49
N PRO A 108 -16.09 1.96 5.75
CA PRO A 108 -17.26 2.58 5.13
C PRO A 108 -17.51 4.02 5.60
#